data_AF-A0A426YWG5-F1
#
_entry.id   AF-A0A426YWG5-F1
#
_cell.length_a   1.000
_cell.length_b   1.000
_cell.length_c   1.000
_cell.angle_alpha   90.00
_cell.angle_beta   90.00
_cell.angle_gamma   90.00
#
_symmetry.space_group_name_H-M   'P 1'
#
loop_
_entity.id
_entity.type
_entity.pdbx_description
1 polymer ?
#
loop_
_entity_poly.entity_id
_entity_poly.type
_entity_poly.pdbx_seq_one_letter_code
_entity_poly.pdbx_strand_id
1 'polypeptide(L)'
;MILYLVILMLHDFVQGHEESVEDFVRRNLGDEVFERLIEPFCSGACVYAGDPAKLSMKAAFGKVWKLEQNGGIKCWPSCRRLPKPKGQTVASFRKGLAMLPDAISSRLGNKVKLSWKLTSIRKLDGQGYILMYETPEGLTSVQTRSVVLTIPSYITSNLLRPLSYFILIGDAFQNDAADALSKFYYPPVAAVSISYPKEAIRKECLIDGELKGFGQLHPRSQGVETLGIVLFLISLRYS
;
A
#
# COMPACT_ATOMS: atom_id res chain seq x y z
N MET A 1 9.33 3.33 13.82
CA MET A 1 8.02 2.65 13.82
C MET A 1 7.36 2.96 12.49
N ILE A 2 7.65 2.15 11.47
CA ILE A 2 7.01 2.28 10.16
C ILE A 2 5.73 1.46 10.28
N LEU A 3 4.64 2.17 10.57
CA LEU A 3 3.30 1.63 10.44
C LEU A 3 3.06 1.51 8.94
N TYR A 4 2.97 0.29 8.40
CA TYR A 4 2.33 0.07 7.11
C TYR A 4 0.87 0.46 7.29
N LEU A 5 0.56 1.71 6.97
CA LEU A 5 -0.81 2.19 6.91
C LEU A 5 -1.36 1.69 5.56
N VAL A 6 -2.23 0.69 5.61
CA VAL A 6 -3.11 0.35 4.49
C VAL A 6 -3.95 1.59 4.24
N ILE A 7 -3.64 2.34 3.18
CA ILE A 7 -4.42 3.52 2.79
C ILE A 7 -5.66 3.00 2.07
N LEU A 8 -6.78 3.06 2.79
CA LEU A 8 -8.11 2.67 2.34
C LEU A 8 -8.60 3.67 1.28
N MET A 9 -8.78 3.19 0.05
CA MET A 9 -9.57 3.86 -1.00
C MET A 9 -11.05 3.69 -0.68
N LEU A 10 -11.64 4.61 0.08
CA LEU A 10 -13.09 4.64 0.28
C LEU A 10 -13.73 5.41 -0.88
N HIS A 11 -14.69 4.78 -1.56
CA HIS A 11 -15.58 5.47 -2.49
C HIS A 11 -16.89 5.81 -1.75
N ASP A 12 -17.26 7.09 -1.85
CA ASP A 12 -18.49 7.76 -1.43
C ASP A 12 -18.67 8.14 0.05
N PHE A 13 -18.47 9.43 0.35
CA PHE A 13 -19.33 10.22 1.25
C PHE A 13 -19.35 11.71 0.82
N VAL A 14 -20.54 12.21 0.54
CA VAL A 14 -20.86 13.54 -0.02
C VAL A 14 -20.76 14.66 1.04
N GLN A 15 -19.81 15.59 0.87
CA GLN A 15 -20.00 17.05 0.71
C GLN A 15 -18.60 17.72 0.73
N GLY A 16 -18.11 18.08 -0.45
CA GLY A 16 -16.73 18.50 -0.72
C GLY A 16 -16.14 17.55 -1.75
N HIS A 17 -16.01 18.02 -2.99
CA HIS A 17 -15.58 17.24 -4.16
C HIS A 17 -14.31 16.42 -3.88
N GLU A 18 -14.38 15.09 -3.96
CA GLU A 18 -13.17 14.26 -4.01
C GLU A 18 -12.52 14.52 -5.38
N GLU A 19 -11.30 15.06 -5.37
CA GLU A 19 -10.53 15.35 -6.58
C GLU A 19 -9.50 14.22 -6.77
N SER A 20 -9.29 13.82 -8.03
CA SER A 20 -8.26 12.85 -8.37
C SER A 20 -6.86 13.46 -8.19
N VAL A 21 -5.83 12.62 -8.07
CA VAL A 21 -4.44 13.10 -8.05
C VAL A 21 -4.10 13.83 -9.35
N GLU A 22 -4.63 13.36 -10.47
CA GLU A 22 -4.42 14.00 -11.77
C GLU A 22 -4.99 15.41 -11.82
N ASP A 23 -6.28 15.57 -11.54
CA ASP A 23 -6.96 16.86 -11.59
C ASP A 23 -6.30 17.87 -10.65
N PHE A 24 -5.98 17.43 -9.43
CA PHE A 24 -5.33 18.27 -8.43
C PHE A 24 -3.96 18.78 -8.90
N VAL A 25 -3.15 17.90 -9.48
CA VAL A 25 -1.78 18.24 -9.90
C VAL A 25 -1.80 19.08 -11.16
N ARG A 26 -2.62 18.74 -12.17
CA ARG A 26 -2.74 19.55 -13.39
C ARG A 26 -3.20 20.97 -13.07
N ARG A 27 -4.18 21.12 -12.16
CA ARG A 27 -4.69 22.43 -11.70
C ARG A 27 -3.65 23.27 -10.96
N ASN A 28 -2.79 22.66 -10.14
CA ASN A 28 -1.86 23.39 -9.27
C ASN A 28 -0.45 23.56 -9.87
N LEU A 29 0.04 22.57 -10.63
CA LEU A 29 1.43 22.47 -11.08
C LEU A 29 1.56 22.36 -12.61
N GLY A 30 0.46 22.10 -13.33
CA GLY A 30 0.42 22.00 -14.78
C GLY A 30 0.66 20.59 -15.33
N ASP A 31 0.37 20.43 -16.62
CA ASP A 31 0.37 19.15 -17.32
C ASP A 31 1.75 18.50 -17.40
N GLU A 32 2.80 19.30 -17.64
CA GLU A 32 4.17 18.79 -17.78
C GLU A 32 4.69 18.16 -16.48
N VAL A 33 4.32 18.73 -15.32
CA VAL A 33 4.70 18.19 -14.00
C VAL A 33 3.94 16.91 -13.71
N PHE A 34 2.67 16.85 -14.09
CA PHE A 34 1.89 15.62 -13.94
C PHE A 34 2.51 14.50 -14.76
N GLU A 35 2.70 14.69 -16.07
CA GLU A 35 3.12 13.64 -16.99
C GLU A 35 4.56 13.16 -16.75
N ARG A 36 5.47 14.05 -16.34
CA ARG A 36 6.89 13.70 -16.20
C ARG A 36 7.32 13.31 -14.80
N LEU A 37 6.60 13.76 -13.76
CA LEU A 37 7.00 13.53 -12.37
C LEU A 37 5.95 12.73 -11.60
N ILE A 38 4.70 13.19 -11.58
CA ILE A 38 3.69 12.59 -10.70
C ILE A 38 3.14 11.29 -11.27
N GLU A 39 2.87 11.23 -12.57
CA GLU A 39 2.39 10.04 -13.26
C GLU A 39 3.36 8.87 -13.03
N PRO A 40 4.66 8.92 -13.39
CA PRO A 40 5.60 7.85 -13.12
C PRO A 40 5.80 7.55 -11.63
N PHE A 41 5.61 8.54 -10.74
CA PHE A 41 5.73 8.32 -9.29
C PHE A 41 4.54 7.53 -8.71
N CYS A 42 3.33 7.82 -9.17
CA CYS A 42 2.08 7.17 -8.74
C CYS A 42 1.82 5.85 -9.47
N SER A 43 2.09 5.83 -10.78
CA SER A 43 1.94 4.67 -11.66
C SER A 43 3.08 3.66 -11.48
N GLY A 44 4.28 4.16 -11.17
CA GLY A 44 5.40 3.34 -10.74
C GLY A 44 5.03 2.52 -9.50
N ALA A 45 5.59 1.31 -9.41
CA ALA A 45 5.46 0.41 -8.26
C ALA A 45 6.00 0.98 -6.93
N CYS A 46 6.36 2.26 -6.88
CA CYS A 46 6.99 2.89 -5.73
C CYS A 46 5.99 3.22 -4.62
N VAL A 47 4.71 3.51 -4.94
CA VAL A 47 3.73 3.87 -3.90
C VAL A 47 2.39 3.14 -4.04
N TYR A 48 1.75 3.17 -5.20
CA TYR A 48 0.40 2.60 -5.38
C TYR A 48 0.28 1.62 -6.55
N ALA A 49 1.21 1.61 -7.50
CA ALA A 49 1.11 0.86 -8.76
C ALA A 49 -0.26 1.10 -9.47
N GLY A 50 -0.81 2.29 -9.28
CA GLY A 50 -2.20 2.63 -9.56
C GLY A 50 -2.32 3.71 -10.63
N ASP A 51 -3.54 3.88 -11.13
CA ASP A 51 -3.87 4.96 -12.06
C ASP A 51 -4.11 6.28 -11.29
N PRO A 52 -3.31 7.35 -11.51
CA PRO A 52 -3.49 8.63 -10.84
C PRO A 52 -4.87 9.25 -11.04
N ALA A 53 -5.54 8.97 -12.16
CA ALA A 53 -6.90 9.43 -12.45
C ALA A 53 -7.95 8.81 -11.51
N LYS A 54 -7.65 7.64 -10.94
CA LYS A 54 -8.55 6.89 -10.05
C LYS A 54 -8.14 6.98 -8.57
N LEU A 55 -7.00 7.61 -8.29
CA LEU A 55 -6.48 7.79 -6.94
C LEU A 55 -7.07 9.06 -6.32
N SER A 56 -7.68 8.93 -5.14
CA SER A 56 -8.17 10.09 -4.37
C SER A 56 -6.99 10.87 -3.79
N MET A 57 -6.92 12.17 -4.09
CA MET A 57 -5.86 13.06 -3.60
C MET A 57 -5.85 13.14 -2.06
N LYS A 58 -7.04 13.15 -1.46
CA LYS A 58 -7.22 13.23 -0.01
C LYS A 58 -6.71 11.96 0.69
N ALA A 59 -6.95 10.79 0.10
CA ALA A 59 -6.49 9.51 0.64
C ALA A 59 -4.99 9.29 0.40
N ALA A 60 -4.51 9.49 -0.82
CA ALA A 60 -3.12 9.23 -1.21
C ALA A 60 -2.14 10.29 -0.65
N PHE A 61 -2.50 11.56 -0.78
CA PHE A 61 -1.63 12.70 -0.44
C PHE A 61 -2.28 13.65 0.55
N GLY A 62 -2.95 13.11 1.58
CA GLY A 62 -3.71 13.91 2.56
C GLY A 62 -2.92 15.00 3.29
N LYS A 63 -1.59 14.89 3.38
CA LYS A 63 -0.74 15.99 3.90
C LYS A 63 -0.69 17.17 2.93
N VAL A 64 -0.53 16.92 1.64
CA VAL A 64 -0.50 17.96 0.59
C VAL A 64 -1.88 18.60 0.44
N TRP A 65 -2.94 17.77 0.46
CA TRP A 65 -4.31 18.26 0.45
C TRP A 65 -4.61 19.21 1.63
N LYS A 66 -4.20 18.85 2.85
CA LYS A 66 -4.32 19.72 4.03
C LYS A 66 -3.52 21.02 3.91
N LEU A 67 -2.38 21.00 3.21
CA LEU A 67 -1.58 22.21 2.99
C LEU A 67 -2.24 23.18 2.01
N GLU A 68 -2.89 22.66 0.96
CA GLU A 68 -3.68 23.49 0.05
C GLU A 68 -4.82 24.19 0.80
N GLN A 69 -5.58 23.43 1.60
CA GLN A 69 -6.70 23.95 2.40
C GLN A 69 -6.27 25.05 3.39
N ASN A 70 -5.03 25.00 3.89
CA ASN A 70 -4.51 25.93 4.89
C ASN A 70 -3.82 27.19 4.30
N GLY A 71 -3.96 27.47 3.01
CA GLY A 71 -3.41 28.70 2.40
C GLY A 71 -2.59 28.49 1.12
N GLY A 72 -2.71 27.32 0.49
CA GLY A 72 -2.26 27.05 -0.88
C GLY A 72 -0.82 26.55 -1.01
N ILE A 73 -0.60 25.70 -2.02
CA ILE A 73 0.72 25.25 -2.50
C ILE A 73 1.58 26.45 -2.96
N LYS A 74 0.96 27.57 -3.37
CA LYS A 74 1.65 28.82 -3.76
C LYS A 74 2.36 29.52 -2.60
N CYS A 75 1.95 29.30 -1.35
CA CYS A 75 2.59 29.87 -0.16
C CYS A 75 3.76 29.01 0.36
N TRP A 76 4.13 27.93 -0.35
CA TRP A 76 5.21 27.00 -0.01
C TRP A 76 6.54 27.66 0.41
N PRO A 77 6.99 28.78 -0.20
CA PRO A 77 8.23 29.43 0.25
C PRO A 77 8.10 30.10 1.63
N SER A 78 6.90 30.48 2.05
CA SER A 78 6.64 31.28 3.27
C SER A 78 6.19 30.46 4.48
N CYS A 79 5.88 29.19 4.29
CA CYS A 79 5.25 28.36 5.30
C CYS A 79 6.28 27.88 6.35
N ARG A 80 6.59 28.75 7.33
CA ARG A 80 7.51 28.52 8.47
C ARG A 80 7.12 27.33 9.39
N ARG A 81 6.01 26.64 9.13
CA ARG A 81 5.45 25.56 9.96
C ARG A 81 5.70 24.15 9.43
N LEU A 82 6.39 23.98 8.30
CA LEU A 82 6.75 22.64 7.85
C LEU A 82 7.87 22.08 8.74
N PRO A 83 7.66 20.95 9.43
CA PRO A 83 8.73 20.31 10.18
C PRO A 83 9.86 20.00 9.19
N LYS A 84 11.07 20.50 9.49
CA LYS A 84 12.26 20.20 8.68
C LYS A 84 12.32 18.68 8.52
N PRO A 85 12.28 18.13 7.30
CA PRO A 85 12.45 16.70 7.12
C PRO A 85 13.84 16.36 7.64
N LYS A 86 13.92 15.70 8.79
CA LYS A 86 15.14 15.01 9.20
C LYS A 86 15.39 14.01 8.09
N GLY A 87 16.46 14.19 7.32
CA GLY A 87 16.76 13.39 6.13
C GLY A 87 16.73 11.91 6.46
N GLN A 88 15.57 11.29 6.30
CA GLN A 88 15.42 9.85 6.37
C GLN A 88 15.62 9.37 4.95
N THR A 89 16.86 8.99 4.66
CA THR A 89 17.19 8.17 3.51
C THR A 89 16.36 6.89 3.57
N VAL A 90 15.91 6.39 2.42
CA VAL A 90 15.33 5.06 2.30
C VAL A 90 16.28 4.07 2.98
N ALA A 91 15.80 3.35 3.99
CA ALA A 91 16.60 2.48 4.82
C ALA A 91 16.04 1.07 4.81
N SER A 92 16.95 0.10 4.79
CA SER A 92 16.65 -1.32 4.97
C SER A 92 17.47 -1.87 6.14
N PHE A 93 17.14 -3.07 6.59
CA PHE A 93 17.97 -3.76 7.58
C PHE A 93 19.10 -4.51 6.89
N ARG A 94 20.14 -4.87 7.66
CA ARG A 94 21.34 -5.54 7.13
C ARG A 94 21.05 -6.82 6.36
N LYS A 95 20.02 -7.58 6.76
CA LYS A 95 19.57 -8.82 6.09
C LYS A 95 18.24 -8.62 5.36
N GLY A 96 17.90 -7.39 4.98
CA GLY A 96 16.66 -7.06 4.31
C GLY A 96 15.46 -6.88 5.24
N LEU A 97 14.30 -6.52 4.67
CA LEU A 97 13.10 -6.14 5.42
C LEU A 97 12.47 -7.30 6.21
N ALA A 98 12.78 -8.56 5.87
CA ALA A 98 12.33 -9.75 6.60
C ALA A 98 12.81 -9.77 8.07
N MET A 99 13.92 -9.08 8.40
CA MET A 99 14.42 -9.02 9.78
C MET A 99 13.38 -8.54 10.79
N LEU A 100 12.51 -7.61 10.40
CA LEU A 100 11.49 -7.06 11.30
C LEU A 100 10.38 -8.07 11.63
N PRO A 101 9.65 -8.66 10.65
CA PRO A 101 8.65 -9.67 10.95
C PRO A 101 9.25 -10.92 11.61
N ASP A 102 10.47 -11.33 11.25
CA ASP A 102 11.13 -12.48 11.88
C ASP A 102 11.42 -12.24 13.37
N ALA A 103 11.89 -11.04 13.72
CA ALA A 103 12.13 -10.66 15.11
C ALA A 103 10.82 -10.57 15.92
N ILE A 104 9.74 -10.08 15.32
CA ILE A 104 8.41 -10.04 15.95
C ILE A 104 7.90 -11.47 16.18
N SER A 105 7.99 -12.33 15.16
CA SER A 105 7.59 -13.73 15.22
C SER A 105 8.34 -14.46 16.34
N SER A 106 9.66 -14.28 16.41
CA SER A 106 10.52 -14.87 17.45
C SER A 106 10.13 -14.44 18.87
N ARG A 107 9.75 -13.16 19.05
CA ARG A 107 9.33 -12.64 20.37
C ARG A 107 7.93 -13.11 20.79
N LEU A 108 7.03 -13.30 19.83
CA LEU A 108 5.67 -13.78 20.10
C LEU A 108 5.63 -15.31 20.28
N GLY A 109 6.59 -16.04 19.71
CA GLY A 109 6.76 -17.48 19.88
C GLY A 109 5.51 -18.26 19.47
N ASN A 110 5.04 -19.13 20.35
CA ASN A 110 3.91 -20.04 20.10
C ASN A 110 2.55 -19.36 19.90
N LYS A 111 2.45 -18.04 20.14
CA LYS A 111 1.26 -17.22 19.86
C LYS A 111 1.05 -16.98 18.38
N VAL A 112 2.12 -17.05 17.58
CA VAL A 112 2.02 -16.96 16.12
C VAL A 112 1.73 -18.36 15.58
N LYS A 113 0.59 -18.51 14.93
CA LYS A 113 0.18 -19.76 14.27
C LYS A 113 0.32 -19.59 12.77
N LEU A 114 1.33 -20.26 12.20
CA LEU A 114 1.56 -20.30 10.75
C LEU A 114 0.72 -21.40 10.12
N SER A 115 0.37 -21.24 8.85
CA SER A 115 -0.49 -22.17 8.10
C SER A 115 -1.89 -22.37 8.71
N TRP A 116 -2.38 -21.37 9.44
CA TRP A 116 -3.75 -21.33 9.97
C TRP A 116 -4.58 -20.40 9.10
N LYS A 117 -5.51 -20.96 8.33
CA LYS A 117 -6.39 -20.20 7.45
C LYS A 117 -7.76 -20.06 8.11
N LEU A 118 -8.17 -18.82 8.38
CA LEU A 118 -9.51 -18.53 8.90
C LEU A 118 -10.55 -18.78 7.81
N THR A 119 -11.53 -19.65 8.08
CA THR A 119 -12.57 -20.03 7.11
C THR A 119 -13.92 -19.40 7.44
N SER A 120 -14.25 -19.21 8.72
CA SER A 120 -15.50 -18.56 9.13
C SER A 120 -15.39 -17.90 10.49
N ILE A 121 -16.24 -16.90 10.70
CA ILE A 121 -16.43 -16.19 11.96
C ILE A 121 -17.92 -16.26 12.29
N ARG A 122 -18.26 -16.62 13.53
CA ARG A 122 -19.63 -16.54 14.03
C ARG A 122 -19.66 -15.78 15.35
N LYS A 123 -20.70 -14.98 15.55
CA LYS A 123 -20.94 -14.28 16.82
C LYS A 123 -21.60 -15.26 17.80
N LEU A 124 -21.19 -15.22 19.06
CA LEU A 124 -21.81 -15.99 20.14
C LEU A 124 -22.84 -15.13 20.88
N ASP A 125 -23.93 -15.74 21.34
CA ASP A 125 -25.03 -15.04 22.05
C ASP A 125 -24.58 -14.43 23.40
N GLY A 126 -23.56 -15.03 24.03
CA GLY A 126 -23.01 -14.64 25.34
C GLY A 126 -21.88 -13.61 25.33
N GLN A 127 -21.76 -12.80 24.27
CA GLN A 127 -20.63 -11.92 23.94
C GLN A 127 -19.36 -12.68 23.48
N GLY A 128 -18.90 -12.36 22.27
CA GLY A 128 -17.67 -12.89 21.69
C GLY A 128 -17.89 -13.50 20.30
N TYR A 129 -16.85 -14.16 19.82
CA TYR A 129 -16.76 -14.73 18.49
C TYR A 129 -16.14 -16.13 18.56
N ILE A 130 -16.65 -17.02 17.73
CA ILE A 130 -16.02 -18.30 17.42
C ILE A 130 -15.44 -18.24 16.00
N LEU A 131 -14.18 -18.59 15.90
CA LEU A 131 -13.37 -18.56 14.68
C LEU A 131 -13.07 -20.01 14.27
N MET A 132 -13.37 -20.36 13.03
CA MET A 132 -13.02 -21.68 12.48
C MET A 132 -11.76 -21.57 11.63
N TYR A 133 -10.76 -22.38 11.93
CA TYR A 133 -9.49 -22.41 11.22
C TYR A 133 -9.26 -23.76 10.56
N GLU A 134 -8.75 -23.71 9.33
CA GLU A 134 -8.09 -24.84 8.68
C GLU A 134 -6.61 -24.82 9.05
N THR A 135 -6.12 -25.92 9.60
CA THR A 135 -4.75 -26.08 10.09
C THR A 135 -4.12 -27.34 9.48
N PRO A 136 -2.78 -27.51 9.56
CA PRO A 136 -2.13 -28.73 9.07
C PRO A 136 -2.63 -30.02 9.75
N GLU A 137 -3.19 -29.90 10.95
CA GLU A 137 -3.70 -31.02 11.76
C GLU A 137 -5.22 -31.22 11.59
N GLY A 138 -5.87 -30.39 10.78
CA GLY A 138 -7.31 -30.43 10.53
C GLY A 138 -8.04 -29.14 10.93
N LEU A 139 -9.36 -29.23 11.00
CA LEU A 139 -10.22 -28.11 11.38
C LEU A 139 -10.20 -27.90 12.89
N THR A 140 -9.98 -26.66 13.32
CA THR A 140 -10.03 -26.27 14.74
C THR A 140 -10.89 -25.03 14.95
N SER A 141 -11.36 -24.83 16.18
CA SER A 141 -12.16 -23.66 16.55
C SER A 141 -11.54 -22.91 17.72
N VAL A 142 -11.59 -21.58 17.67
CA VAL A 142 -11.04 -20.70 18.70
C VAL A 142 -12.11 -19.70 19.12
N GLN A 143 -12.33 -19.57 20.43
CA GLN A 143 -13.24 -18.57 20.98
C GLN A 143 -12.45 -17.35 21.46
N THR A 144 -12.97 -16.16 21.17
CA THR A 144 -12.37 -14.89 21.59
C THR A 144 -13.43 -13.83 21.84
N ARG A 145 -13.12 -12.80 22.62
CA ARG A 145 -14.01 -11.65 22.86
C ARG A 145 -13.93 -10.61 21.74
N SER A 146 -12.78 -10.50 21.09
CA SER A 146 -12.52 -9.50 20.06
C SER A 146 -11.66 -10.10 18.95
N VAL A 147 -11.91 -9.64 17.73
CA VAL A 147 -11.21 -10.08 16.52
C VAL A 147 -10.66 -8.84 15.82
N VAL A 148 -9.37 -8.86 15.50
CA VAL A 148 -8.72 -7.83 14.69
C VAL A 148 -8.35 -8.45 13.36
N LEU A 149 -8.86 -7.90 12.26
CA LEU A 149 -8.63 -8.40 10.91
C LEU A 149 -7.55 -7.53 10.24
N THR A 150 -6.40 -8.15 9.96
CA THR A 150 -5.26 -7.52 9.26
C THR A 150 -5.01 -8.17 7.89
N ILE A 151 -6.08 -8.69 7.28
CA ILE A 151 -6.05 -9.41 5.99
C ILE A 151 -6.58 -8.49 4.87
N PRO A 152 -6.33 -8.80 3.59
CA PRO A 152 -6.86 -8.03 2.48
C PRO A 152 -8.39 -7.84 2.54
N SER A 153 -8.87 -6.70 2.05
CA SER A 153 -10.29 -6.31 2.17
C SER A 153 -11.24 -7.27 1.46
N TYR A 154 -10.86 -7.83 0.31
CA TYR A 154 -11.69 -8.81 -0.42
C TYR A 154 -11.85 -10.12 0.37
N ILE A 155 -10.83 -10.55 1.12
CA ILE A 155 -10.94 -11.71 2.03
C ILE A 155 -11.81 -11.35 3.24
N THR A 156 -11.58 -10.16 3.81
CA THR A 156 -12.36 -9.64 4.93
C THR A 156 -13.86 -9.57 4.60
N SER A 157 -14.20 -9.04 3.42
CA SER A 157 -15.57 -8.97 2.90
C SER A 157 -16.25 -10.34 2.99
N ASN A 158 -15.63 -11.38 2.43
CA ASN A 158 -16.19 -12.74 2.43
C ASN A 158 -16.40 -13.31 3.84
N LEU A 159 -15.48 -13.05 4.77
CA LEU A 159 -15.59 -13.53 6.15
C LEU A 159 -16.64 -12.78 6.97
N LEU A 160 -16.90 -11.51 6.64
CA LEU A 160 -17.89 -10.68 7.32
C LEU A 160 -19.30 -10.89 6.79
N ARG A 161 -19.48 -11.32 5.53
CA ARG A 161 -20.80 -11.57 4.93
C ARG A 161 -21.79 -12.32 5.85
N PRO A 162 -21.39 -13.41 6.54
CA PRO A 162 -22.29 -14.15 7.42
C PRO A 162 -22.55 -13.48 8.79
N LEU A 163 -21.73 -12.51 9.18
CA LEU A 163 -21.81 -11.83 10.49
C LEU A 163 -22.70 -10.59 10.47
N SER A 164 -22.92 -10.02 9.30
CA SER A 164 -23.58 -8.74 9.17
C SER A 164 -25.08 -8.94 9.28
N TYR A 165 -25.70 -8.08 10.07
CA TYR A 165 -27.15 -7.95 10.03
C TYR A 165 -27.55 -7.51 8.63
N PHE A 166 -28.49 -8.23 8.02
CA PHE A 166 -29.22 -7.75 6.88
C PHE A 166 -29.92 -6.45 7.29
N ILE A 167 -29.51 -5.32 6.71
CA ILE A 167 -30.24 -4.06 6.85
C ILE A 167 -31.12 -3.95 5.61
N LEU A 168 -32.43 -3.86 5.81
CA LEU A 168 -33.36 -3.48 4.74
C LEU A 168 -33.13 -1.99 4.43
N ILE A 169 -32.62 -1.69 3.24
CA ILE A 169 -32.60 -0.33 2.69
C ILE A 169 -33.39 -0.39 1.38
N GLY A 170 -34.70 -0.11 1.46
CA GLY A 170 -35.64 -0.29 0.35
C GLY A 170 -35.93 -1.77 0.04
N ASP A 171 -36.08 -2.11 -1.24
CA ASP A 171 -36.39 -3.49 -1.71
C ASP A 171 -35.13 -4.38 -1.89
N ALA A 172 -33.95 -3.88 -1.51
CA ALA A 172 -32.68 -4.57 -1.70
C ALA A 172 -32.02 -4.94 -0.36
N PHE A 173 -31.66 -6.22 -0.22
CA PHE A 173 -30.83 -6.71 0.87
C PHE A 173 -29.38 -6.29 0.64
N GLN A 174 -28.81 -5.43 1.50
CA GLN A 174 -27.39 -5.04 1.43
C GLN A 174 -26.66 -5.29 2.74
N ASN A 175 -25.40 -5.69 2.61
CA ASN A 175 -24.48 -5.85 3.71
C ASN A 175 -23.43 -4.73 3.62
N ASP A 176 -23.76 -3.58 4.23
CA ASP A 176 -23.04 -2.32 4.02
C ASP A 176 -21.51 -2.45 4.18
N ALA A 177 -21.06 -3.09 5.26
CA ALA A 177 -19.63 -3.26 5.53
C ALA A 177 -18.94 -4.26 4.59
N ALA A 178 -19.54 -5.43 4.33
CA ALA A 178 -18.92 -6.43 3.46
C ALA A 178 -18.91 -5.96 2.00
N ASP A 179 -19.98 -5.29 1.56
CA ASP A 179 -20.10 -4.79 0.20
C ASP A 179 -19.14 -3.62 -0.03
N ALA A 180 -19.00 -2.69 0.92
CA ALA A 180 -17.98 -1.66 0.87
C ALA A 180 -16.56 -2.25 0.76
N LEU A 181 -16.23 -3.28 1.54
CA LEU A 181 -14.92 -3.94 1.51
C LEU A 181 -14.63 -4.71 0.21
N SER A 182 -15.66 -5.10 -0.53
CA SER A 182 -15.52 -5.80 -1.81
C SER A 182 -15.18 -4.88 -2.98
N LYS A 183 -15.44 -3.58 -2.85
CA LYS A 183 -15.22 -2.57 -3.91
C LYS A 183 -13.75 -2.17 -4.09
N PHE A 184 -12.87 -2.58 -3.18
CA PHE A 184 -11.46 -2.20 -3.22
C PHE A 184 -10.73 -2.94 -4.35
N TYR A 185 -10.21 -2.18 -5.31
CA TYR A 185 -9.37 -2.69 -6.38
C TYR A 185 -7.92 -2.89 -5.91
N TYR A 186 -7.33 -4.04 -6.25
CA TYR A 186 -5.92 -4.35 -6.01
C TYR A 186 -5.20 -4.49 -7.35
N PRO A 187 -4.29 -3.57 -7.70
CA PRO A 187 -3.53 -3.71 -8.93
C PRO A 187 -2.57 -4.91 -8.83
N PRO A 188 -2.58 -5.85 -9.78
CA PRO A 188 -1.62 -6.94 -9.82
C PRO A 188 -0.23 -6.39 -10.14
N VAL A 189 0.78 -6.80 -9.38
CA VAL A 189 2.19 -6.39 -9.58
C VAL A 189 3.07 -7.63 -9.53
N ALA A 190 3.97 -7.75 -10.51
CA ALA A 190 5.00 -8.78 -10.54
C ALA A 190 6.37 -8.14 -10.26
N ALA A 191 7.15 -8.74 -9.35
CA ALA A 191 8.52 -8.34 -9.10
C ALA A 191 9.47 -9.34 -9.76
N VAL A 192 10.29 -8.87 -10.70
CA VAL A 192 11.29 -9.68 -11.41
C VAL A 192 12.69 -9.24 -10.95
N SER A 193 13.47 -10.16 -10.41
CA SER A 193 14.86 -9.90 -10.00
C SER A 193 15.82 -10.48 -11.03
N ILE A 194 16.64 -9.62 -11.62
CA ILE A 194 17.66 -10.02 -12.60
C ILE A 194 19.02 -9.59 -12.05
N SER A 195 19.99 -10.50 -12.11
CA SER A 195 21.36 -10.24 -11.66
C SER A 195 22.32 -10.38 -12.82
N TYR A 196 23.22 -9.40 -12.96
CA TYR A 196 24.25 -9.37 -13.97
C TYR A 196 25.63 -9.31 -13.31
N PRO A 197 26.66 -9.93 -13.92
CA PRO A 197 28.04 -9.70 -13.51
C PRO A 197 28.40 -8.22 -13.75
N LYS A 198 29.29 -7.67 -12.93
CA LYS A 198 29.65 -6.23 -13.01
C LYS A 198 30.25 -5.88 -14.36
N GLU A 199 30.93 -6.83 -14.97
CA GLU A 199 31.60 -6.72 -16.26
C GLU A 199 30.61 -6.58 -17.43
N ALA A 200 29.34 -6.98 -17.24
CA ALA A 200 28.30 -6.80 -18.24
C ALA A 200 27.75 -5.36 -18.30
N ILE A 201 28.07 -4.52 -17.31
CA ILE A 201 27.67 -3.10 -17.32
C ILE A 201 28.57 -2.35 -18.30
N ARG A 202 27.95 -1.74 -19.31
CA ARG A 202 28.68 -0.94 -20.32
C ARG A 202 29.37 0.24 -19.66
N LYS A 203 30.63 0.49 -20.02
CA LYS A 203 31.45 1.55 -19.41
C LYS A 203 30.86 2.93 -19.65
N GLU A 204 30.17 3.15 -20.78
CA GLU A 204 29.49 4.42 -21.07
C GLU A 204 28.35 4.74 -20.09
N CYS A 205 27.79 3.73 -19.41
CA CYS A 205 26.71 3.91 -18.44
C CYS A 205 27.21 4.23 -17.02
N LEU A 206 28.53 4.22 -16.80
CA LEU A 206 29.14 4.49 -15.50
C LEU A 206 29.44 5.98 -15.36
N ILE A 207 29.06 6.56 -14.21
CA ILE A 207 29.39 7.94 -13.85
C ILE A 207 30.47 7.86 -12.76
N ASP A 208 31.67 8.36 -13.07
CA ASP A 208 32.86 8.23 -12.21
C ASP A 208 33.25 6.77 -11.89
N GLY A 209 33.03 5.85 -12.85
CA GLY A 209 33.37 4.44 -12.70
C GLY A 209 32.37 3.60 -11.89
N GLU A 210 31.25 4.20 -11.45
CA GLU A 210 30.18 3.51 -10.73
C GLU A 210 28.82 3.73 -11.38
N LEU A 211 27.92 2.77 -11.21
CA LEU A 211 26.52 2.94 -11.58
C LEU A 211 25.83 3.81 -10.52
N LYS A 212 25.60 5.08 -10.84
CA LYS A 212 24.94 6.03 -9.93
C LYS A 212 23.45 6.06 -10.18
N GLY A 213 22.67 5.91 -9.11
CA GLY A 213 21.21 6.03 -9.14
C GLY A 213 20.52 4.95 -8.31
N PHE A 214 19.34 5.26 -7.78
CA PHE A 214 18.50 4.28 -7.10
C PHE A 214 17.76 3.36 -8.10
N GLY A 215 17.47 3.88 -9.28
CA GLY A 215 16.64 3.20 -10.27
C GLY A 215 16.02 4.19 -11.24
N GLN A 216 15.12 3.67 -12.06
CA GLN A 216 14.36 4.39 -13.07
C GLN A 216 12.88 4.05 -12.95
N LEU A 217 12.01 5.03 -13.17
CA LEU A 217 10.58 4.83 -13.31
C LEU A 217 10.21 5.09 -14.77
N HIS A 218 9.25 4.31 -15.28
CA HIS A 218 8.78 4.46 -16.66
C HIS A 218 7.37 5.04 -16.64
N PRO A 219 7.19 6.29 -17.13
CA PRO A 219 5.86 6.84 -17.40
C PRO A 219 5.06 5.93 -18.32
N ARG A 220 3.76 5.76 -18.08
CA ARG A 220 2.90 4.93 -18.94
C ARG A 220 2.81 5.49 -20.36
N SER A 221 2.96 6.80 -20.51
CA SER A 221 3.03 7.49 -21.80
C SER A 221 4.15 6.98 -22.71
N GLN A 222 5.18 6.34 -22.17
CA GLN A 222 6.29 5.76 -22.96
C GLN A 222 5.95 4.41 -23.59
N GLY A 223 4.80 3.81 -23.27
CA GLY A 223 4.36 2.53 -23.83
C GLY A 223 5.20 1.32 -23.39
N VAL A 224 5.98 1.46 -22.32
CA VAL A 224 6.80 0.37 -21.76
C VAL A 224 5.95 -0.46 -20.80
N GLU A 225 6.06 -1.78 -20.87
CA GLU A 225 5.28 -2.71 -20.02
C GLU A 225 5.73 -2.73 -18.56
N THR A 226 6.97 -2.30 -18.29
CA THR A 226 7.55 -2.30 -16.94
C THR A 226 7.27 -0.98 -16.22
N LEU A 227 6.82 -1.05 -14.97
CA LEU A 227 6.55 0.15 -14.15
C LEU A 227 7.82 0.91 -13.74
N GLY A 228 8.95 0.22 -13.69
CA GLY A 228 10.23 0.77 -13.26
C GLY A 228 11.23 -0.31 -12.90
N ILE A 229 12.47 0.12 -12.66
CA ILE A 229 13.61 -0.72 -12.28
C ILE A 229 14.26 -0.10 -11.05
N VAL A 230 14.48 -0.90 -10.02
CA VAL A 230 15.32 -0.50 -8.89
C VAL A 230 16.68 -1.16 -9.06
N LEU A 231 17.74 -0.35 -9.04
CA LEU A 231 19.12 -0.80 -9.24
C LEU A 231 19.78 -1.02 -7.88
N PHE A 232 20.25 -2.24 -7.65
CA PHE A 232 21.03 -2.59 -6.47
C PHE A 232 22.41 -3.09 -6.88
N LEU A 233 23.46 -2.43 -6.39
CA LEU A 233 24.81 -2.98 -6.41
C LEU A 233 24.95 -3.97 -5.25
N ILE A 234 24.66 -5.23 -5.53
CA ILE A 234 24.80 -6.31 -4.56
C ILE A 234 26.28 -6.72 -4.51
N SER A 235 26.97 -6.37 -3.43
CA SER A 235 28.24 -7.03 -3.09
C SER A 235 27.90 -8.32 -2.34
N LEU A 236 27.88 -9.45 -3.05
CA LEU A 236 27.85 -10.77 -2.43
C LEU A 236 29.18 -10.98 -1.71
N ARG A 237 29.32 -10.45 -0.50
CA ARG A 237 30.33 -10.95 0.43
C ARG A 237 29.81 -12.29 0.95
N TYR A 238 30.17 -13.35 0.26
CA TYR A 238 30.13 -14.68 0.87
C TYR A 238 31.03 -14.62 2.11
N SER A 239 30.45 -14.90 3.28
CA SER A 239 31.15 -15.12 4.55
C SER A 239 30.61 -16.38 5.16
#